data_AF-A0A9X3RC27-F1
#
_entry.id   AF-A0A9X3RC27-F1
#
_cell.length_a   1.000
_cell.length_b   1.000
_cell.length_c   1.000
_cell.angle_alpha   90.00
_cell.angle_beta   90.00
_cell.angle_gamma   90.00
#
_symmetry.space_group_name_H-M   'P 1'
#
loop_
_entity.id
_entity.type
_entity.pdbx_description
1 polymer ?
#
loop_
_entity_poly.entity_id
_entity_poly.type
_entity_poly.pdbx_seq_one_letter_code
_entity_poly.pdbx_strand_id
1 'polypeptide(L)'
;MTQYELKQELPTPQKQHDFYEKLRGKITSYLESHGSASKIAPYLLFAPDLFHLLTKSLLDQRIDGKSKVLIGSGILYFIAPIDVIPEGLIGPGGFMDDIIVATFVVNMLLNKFSPEILEEHWVGDQKLLDALKKISETSDGLLGKLPARSLLGRFIKTSK
;
A
#
# COMPACT_ATOMS: atom_id res chain seq x y z
N MET A 1 -7.71 25.42 30.66
CA MET A 1 -8.11 24.46 29.62
C MET A 1 -8.99 25.21 28.63
N THR A 2 -8.47 25.59 27.48
CA THR A 2 -9.24 26.28 26.44
C THR A 2 -10.15 25.27 25.76
N GLN A 3 -11.46 25.59 25.73
CA GLN A 3 -12.46 24.93 24.92
C GLN A 3 -12.10 25.16 23.44
N TYR A 4 -11.28 24.28 22.86
CA TYR A 4 -10.99 24.31 21.43
C TYR A 4 -12.28 24.00 20.67
N GLU A 5 -12.62 24.89 19.74
CA GLU A 5 -13.83 24.87 18.94
C GLU A 5 -13.89 23.63 18.03
N LEU A 6 -14.52 22.56 18.51
CA LEU A 6 -15.06 21.49 17.66
C LEU A 6 -16.35 21.97 16.99
N LYS A 7 -16.28 23.06 16.21
CA LYS A 7 -17.39 23.66 15.45
C LYS A 7 -17.17 23.65 13.94
N GLN A 8 -16.28 22.80 13.43
CA GLN A 8 -16.25 22.54 11.99
C GLN A 8 -17.20 21.39 11.69
N GLU A 9 -18.27 21.68 10.95
CA GLU A 9 -19.12 20.63 10.39
C GLU A 9 -18.24 19.71 9.53
N LEU A 10 -18.45 18.40 9.66
CA LEU A 10 -17.74 17.42 8.86
C LEU A 10 -17.92 17.78 7.37
N PRO A 11 -16.85 17.70 6.54
CA PRO A 11 -16.98 17.94 5.11
C PRO A 11 -18.09 17.05 4.54
N THR A 12 -18.80 17.50 3.50
CA THR A 12 -19.83 16.69 2.85
C THR A 12 -19.25 15.33 2.43
N PRO A 13 -20.03 14.24 2.41
CA PRO A 13 -19.53 12.93 1.97
C PRO A 13 -18.80 12.97 0.62
N GLN A 14 -19.23 13.85 -0.32
CA GLN A 14 -18.52 14.08 -1.58
C GLN A 14 -17.17 14.80 -1.43
N LYS A 15 -16.95 15.59 -0.36
CA LYS A 15 -15.65 16.21 -0.02
C LYS A 15 -14.78 15.32 0.87
N GLN A 16 -15.37 14.30 1.49
CA GLN A 16 -14.68 13.25 2.26
C GLN A 16 -14.14 12.15 1.34
N HIS A 17 -13.65 12.48 0.15
CA HIS A 17 -12.83 11.52 -0.59
C HIS A 17 -11.62 11.17 0.27
N ASP A 18 -11.62 9.92 0.78
CA ASP A 18 -10.51 9.35 1.51
C ASP A 18 -9.26 9.46 0.63
N PHE A 19 -8.10 9.57 1.26
CA PHE A 19 -6.80 9.61 0.60
C PHE A 19 -6.68 8.51 -0.47
N TYR A 20 -7.21 7.31 -0.16
CA TYR A 20 -7.35 6.18 -1.08
C TYR A 20 -8.01 6.55 -2.41
N GLU A 21 -9.21 7.15 -2.39
CA GLU A 21 -9.98 7.50 -3.60
C GLU A 21 -9.24 8.55 -4.44
N LYS A 22 -8.61 9.53 -3.78
CA LYS A 22 -7.82 10.56 -4.46
C LYS A 22 -6.59 9.97 -5.13
N LEU A 23 -5.88 9.09 -4.43
CA LEU A 23 -4.69 8.42 -4.94
C LEU A 23 -5.03 7.51 -6.11
N ARG A 24 -6.07 6.68 -5.97
CA ARG A 24 -6.53 5.77 -7.01
C ARG A 24 -6.98 6.55 -8.25
N GLY A 25 -7.76 7.62 -8.08
CA GLY A 25 -8.18 8.48 -9.18
C GLY A 25 -7.00 9.11 -9.92
N LYS A 26 -6.02 9.67 -9.20
CA LYS A 26 -4.80 10.23 -9.80
C LYS A 26 -4.02 9.21 -10.62
N ILE A 27 -3.78 8.03 -10.05
CA ILE A 27 -3.04 6.95 -10.72
C ILE A 27 -3.80 6.51 -11.98
N THR A 28 -5.10 6.30 -11.90
CA THR A 28 -5.91 5.91 -13.07
C THR A 28 -5.84 6.97 -14.17
N SER A 29 -6.03 8.26 -13.85
CA SER A 29 -5.92 9.34 -14.84
C SER A 29 -4.52 9.46 -15.44
N TYR A 30 -3.47 9.20 -14.66
CA TYR A 30 -2.09 9.14 -15.17
C TYR A 30 -1.91 8.01 -16.20
N LEU A 31 -2.41 6.81 -15.90
CA LEU A 31 -2.34 5.65 -16.78
C LEU A 31 -3.12 5.85 -18.09
N GLU A 32 -4.29 6.48 -18.01
CA GLU A 32 -5.12 6.83 -19.17
C GLU A 32 -4.45 7.86 -20.08
N SER A 33 -3.74 8.85 -19.50
CA SER A 33 -3.13 9.96 -20.25
C SER A 33 -1.75 9.65 -20.83
N HIS A 34 -0.96 8.79 -20.19
CA HIS A 34 0.41 8.47 -20.61
C HIS A 34 0.55 7.07 -21.23
N GLY A 35 -0.55 6.30 -21.26
CA GLY A 35 -0.67 4.99 -21.88
C GLY A 35 -0.20 3.84 -20.97
N SER A 36 -1.03 2.80 -20.87
CA SER A 36 -0.75 1.51 -20.21
C SER A 36 0.42 0.70 -20.79
N ALA A 37 1.23 1.29 -21.69
CA ALA A 37 2.39 0.66 -22.31
C ALA A 37 3.61 0.60 -21.38
N SER A 38 3.59 1.31 -20.24
CA SER A 38 4.67 1.19 -19.26
C SER A 38 4.55 -0.13 -18.51
N LYS A 39 5.66 -0.88 -18.40
CA LYS A 39 5.71 -2.14 -17.64
C LYS A 39 5.26 -1.99 -16.18
N ILE A 40 5.26 -0.78 -15.65
CA ILE A 40 4.92 -0.50 -14.25
C ILE A 40 3.44 -0.15 -14.02
N ALA A 41 2.68 0.12 -15.10
CA ALA A 41 1.26 0.51 -15.02
C ALA A 41 0.38 -0.48 -14.22
N PRO A 42 0.51 -1.82 -14.39
CA PRO A 42 -0.28 -2.77 -13.61
C PRO A 42 0.01 -2.75 -12.10
N TYR A 43 1.14 -2.17 -11.69
CA TYR A 43 1.63 -2.20 -10.32
C TYR A 43 1.29 -0.94 -9.55
N LEU A 44 1.17 0.20 -10.26
CA LEU A 44 0.75 1.46 -9.68
C LEU A 44 -0.62 1.35 -8.98
N LEU A 45 -1.55 0.55 -9.52
CA LEU A 45 -2.86 0.34 -8.90
C LEU A 45 -2.80 -0.47 -7.60
N PHE A 46 -1.70 -1.17 -7.30
CA PHE A 46 -1.54 -1.82 -6.00
C PHE A 46 -1.21 -0.82 -4.88
N ALA A 47 -0.67 0.36 -5.22
CA ALA A 47 -0.32 1.38 -4.24
C ALA A 47 -1.53 1.79 -3.37
N PRO A 48 -2.67 2.23 -3.95
CA PRO A 48 -3.85 2.57 -3.16
C PRO A 48 -4.41 1.37 -2.39
N ASP A 49 -4.43 0.17 -2.98
CA ASP A 49 -4.95 -1.03 -2.31
C ASP A 49 -4.10 -1.42 -1.09
N LEU A 50 -2.77 -1.32 -1.21
CA LEU A 50 -1.83 -1.54 -0.10
C LEU A 50 -1.99 -0.49 0.98
N PHE A 51 -2.16 0.78 0.61
CA PHE A 51 -2.45 1.84 1.57
C PHE A 51 -3.72 1.56 2.37
N HIS A 52 -4.79 1.13 1.69
CA HIS A 52 -6.04 0.75 2.34
C HIS A 52 -5.83 -0.41 3.32
N LEU A 53 -5.17 -1.48 2.86
CA LEU A 53 -4.84 -2.65 3.67
C LEU A 53 -4.07 -2.26 4.94
N LEU A 54 -3.03 -1.45 4.81
CA LEU A 54 -2.25 -0.97 5.96
C LEU A 54 -3.12 -0.16 6.91
N THR A 55 -3.94 0.76 6.39
CA THR A 55 -4.80 1.61 7.21
C THR A 55 -5.82 0.79 7.99
N LYS A 56 -6.48 -0.19 7.36
CA LYS A 56 -7.42 -1.08 8.05
C LYS A 56 -6.73 -2.01 9.04
N SER A 57 -5.57 -2.54 8.67
CA SER A 57 -4.75 -3.37 9.57
C SER A 57 -4.29 -2.60 10.82
N LEU A 58 -4.01 -1.30 10.70
CA LEU A 58 -3.66 -0.45 11.83
C LEU A 58 -4.79 -0.39 12.88
N LEU A 59 -6.03 -0.39 12.41
CA LEU A 59 -7.23 -0.29 13.24
C LEU A 59 -7.70 -1.63 13.80
N ASP A 60 -7.27 -2.75 13.21
CA ASP A 60 -7.64 -4.09 13.65
C ASP A 60 -7.13 -4.40 15.07
N GLN A 61 -7.99 -4.92 15.94
CA GLN A 61 -7.65 -5.25 17.33
C GLN A 61 -6.80 -6.52 17.46
N ARG A 62 -6.81 -7.39 16.45
CA ARG A 62 -6.02 -8.63 16.40
C ARG A 62 -4.52 -8.36 16.17
N ILE A 63 -4.18 -7.15 15.69
CA ILE A 63 -2.79 -6.74 15.44
C ILE A 63 -2.19 -6.13 16.71
N ASP A 64 -1.05 -6.63 17.17
CA ASP A 64 -0.40 -6.11 18.38
C ASP A 64 0.25 -4.74 18.17
N GLY A 65 0.47 -4.01 19.27
CA GLY A 65 0.97 -2.65 19.25
C GLY A 65 2.31 -2.46 18.52
N LYS A 66 3.24 -3.44 18.59
CA LYS A 66 4.53 -3.31 17.88
C LYS A 66 4.32 -3.36 16.37
N SER A 67 3.43 -4.23 15.91
CA SER A 67 3.05 -4.32 14.50
C SER A 67 2.26 -3.08 14.05
N LYS A 68 1.46 -2.47 14.92
CA LYS A 68 0.80 -1.19 14.63
C LYS A 68 1.79 -0.04 14.44
N VAL A 69 2.85 0.02 15.23
CA VAL A 69 3.93 1.01 15.02
C VAL A 69 4.55 0.82 13.64
N LEU A 70 4.86 -0.42 13.27
CA LEU A 70 5.42 -0.75 11.96
C LEU A 70 4.48 -0.34 10.81
N ILE A 71 3.19 -0.66 10.92
CA ILE A 71 2.15 -0.25 9.96
C ILE A 71 2.09 1.28 9.88
N GLY A 72 2.04 1.96 11.02
CA GLY A 72 2.04 3.41 11.11
C GLY A 72 3.25 4.03 10.44
N SER A 73 4.44 3.44 10.57
CA SER A 73 5.65 3.89 9.86
C SER A 73 5.54 3.71 8.34
N GLY A 74 4.96 2.60 7.87
CA GLY A 74 4.72 2.37 6.45
C GLY A 74 3.70 3.35 5.86
N ILE A 75 2.60 3.61 6.59
CA ILE A 75 1.60 4.63 6.24
C ILE A 75 2.24 6.01 6.23
N LEU A 76 3.03 6.34 7.27
CA LEU A 76 3.70 7.63 7.37
C LEU A 76 4.63 7.85 6.19
N TYR A 77 5.36 6.82 5.75
CA TYR A 77 6.18 6.87 4.53
C TYR A 77 5.29 7.22 3.32
N PHE A 78 4.19 6.49 3.14
CA PHE A 78 3.20 6.66 2.07
C PHE A 78 2.54 8.05 1.99
N ILE A 79 2.38 8.74 3.12
CA ILE A 79 1.69 10.05 3.20
C ILE A 79 2.62 11.21 3.55
N ALA A 80 3.90 10.95 3.86
CA ALA A 80 4.83 11.98 4.28
C ALA A 80 4.88 13.09 3.21
N PRO A 81 4.89 14.38 3.60
CA PRO A 81 4.63 15.51 2.70
C PRO A 81 5.75 15.78 1.67
N ILE A 82 6.60 14.79 1.35
CA ILE A 82 7.80 14.95 0.53
C ILE A 82 8.02 13.83 -0.52
N ASP A 83 7.34 12.67 -0.50
CA ASP A 83 7.38 11.76 -1.69
C ASP A 83 6.46 12.21 -2.84
N VAL A 84 5.84 13.38 -2.66
CA VAL A 84 5.26 14.24 -3.70
C VAL A 84 6.38 14.80 -4.59
N ILE A 85 7.06 13.93 -5.32
CA ILE A 85 7.74 14.37 -6.53
C ILE A 85 6.63 14.89 -7.45
N PRO A 86 6.69 16.15 -7.91
CA PRO A 86 5.73 16.69 -8.84
C PRO A 86 5.68 15.76 -10.05
N GLU A 87 4.50 15.26 -10.38
CA GLU A 87 4.23 14.27 -11.43
C GLU A 87 4.85 14.65 -12.82
N GLY A 88 5.29 15.91 -12.99
CA GLY A 88 6.02 16.40 -14.17
C GLY A 88 7.55 16.29 -14.14
N LEU A 89 8.20 15.79 -13.08
CA LEU A 89 9.68 15.83 -12.93
C LEU A 89 10.40 14.46 -13.04
N ILE A 90 9.81 13.34 -12.57
CA ILE A 90 10.52 12.03 -12.50
C ILE A 90 9.72 10.89 -13.17
N GLY A 91 8.48 11.15 -13.59
CA GLY A 91 7.64 10.11 -14.19
C GLY A 91 7.26 9.00 -13.19
N PRO A 92 6.77 7.84 -13.67
CA PRO A 92 6.06 6.86 -12.84
C PRO A 92 6.94 6.05 -11.87
N GLY A 93 8.25 6.32 -11.80
CA GLY A 93 9.19 5.63 -10.91
C GLY A 93 9.03 5.96 -9.42
N GLY A 94 8.49 7.15 -9.09
CA GLY A 94 8.37 7.62 -7.70
C GLY A 94 7.27 6.95 -6.87
N PHE A 95 6.46 6.05 -7.44
CA PHE A 95 5.48 5.25 -6.69
C PHE A 95 6.01 3.86 -6.33
N MET A 96 7.12 3.45 -6.94
CA MET A 96 7.61 2.08 -6.83
C MET A 96 8.22 1.82 -5.45
N ASP A 97 8.91 2.79 -4.87
CA ASP A 97 9.50 2.69 -3.54
C ASP A 97 8.43 2.62 -2.44
N ASP A 98 7.34 3.39 -2.54
CA ASP A 98 6.16 3.28 -1.68
C ASP A 98 5.54 1.89 -1.71
N ILE A 99 5.32 1.35 -2.92
CA ILE A 99 4.80 -0.01 -3.12
C ILE A 99 5.74 -1.04 -2.49
N ILE A 100 7.05 -0.82 -2.61
CA ILE A 100 8.09 -1.69 -2.05
C ILE A 100 8.02 -1.69 -0.52
N VAL A 101 7.99 -0.52 0.09
CA VAL A 101 7.91 -0.35 1.55
C VAL A 101 6.61 -0.98 2.08
N ALA A 102 5.48 -0.68 1.46
CA ALA A 102 4.19 -1.25 1.85
C ALA A 102 4.18 -2.78 1.73
N THR A 103 4.69 -3.33 0.63
CA THR A 103 4.85 -4.78 0.43
C THR A 103 5.72 -5.42 1.51
N PHE A 104 6.82 -4.76 1.89
CA PHE A 104 7.69 -5.23 2.97
C PHE A 104 6.97 -5.27 4.32
N VAL A 105 6.20 -4.22 4.65
CA VAL A 105 5.36 -4.18 5.86
C VAL A 105 4.35 -5.32 5.84
N VAL A 106 3.60 -5.50 4.75
CA VAL A 106 2.62 -6.60 4.61
C VAL A 106 3.28 -7.95 4.78
N ASN A 107 4.46 -8.17 4.19
CA ASN A 107 5.21 -9.41 4.38
C ASN A 107 5.57 -9.66 5.86
N MET A 108 5.97 -8.63 6.60
CA MET A 108 6.23 -8.79 8.04
C MET A 108 4.97 -9.16 8.82
N LEU A 109 3.81 -8.61 8.44
CA LEU A 109 2.53 -8.96 9.05
C LEU A 109 2.15 -10.41 8.73
N LEU A 110 2.28 -10.85 7.48
CA LEU A 110 2.02 -12.23 7.07
C LEU A 110 2.90 -13.26 7.80
N ASN A 111 4.08 -12.87 8.28
CA ASN A 111 4.94 -13.78 9.05
C ASN A 111 4.52 -13.95 10.51
N LYS A 112 3.61 -13.10 10.99
CA LYS A 112 3.20 -13.03 12.39
C LYS A 112 1.72 -13.34 12.58
N PHE A 113 0.89 -12.98 11.62
CA PHE A 113 -0.56 -13.12 11.66
C PHE A 113 -1.03 -14.05 10.56
N SER A 114 -2.22 -14.62 10.77
CA SER A 114 -2.88 -15.44 9.75
C SER A 114 -3.17 -14.59 8.49
N PRO A 115 -2.91 -15.10 7.28
CA PRO A 115 -3.21 -14.40 6.03
C PRO A 115 -4.65 -13.89 5.95
N GLU A 116 -5.60 -14.66 6.50
CA GLU A 116 -7.03 -14.36 6.48
C GLU A 116 -7.34 -13.02 7.14
N ILE A 117 -6.61 -12.65 8.21
CA ILE A 117 -6.76 -11.36 8.90
C ILE A 117 -6.45 -10.19 7.96
N LEU A 118 -5.43 -10.34 7.11
CA LEU A 118 -5.02 -9.31 6.15
C LEU A 118 -5.91 -9.33 4.91
N GLU A 119 -6.33 -10.52 4.46
CA GLU A 119 -7.24 -10.65 3.31
C GLU A 119 -8.62 -10.04 3.57
N GLU A 120 -9.13 -10.07 4.81
CA GLU A 120 -10.37 -9.36 5.20
C GLU A 120 -10.33 -7.85 4.93
N HIS A 121 -9.13 -7.26 4.89
CA HIS A 121 -8.89 -5.83 4.67
C HIS A 121 -8.41 -5.49 3.25
N TRP A 122 -8.22 -6.51 2.41
CA TRP A 122 -7.71 -6.33 1.07
C TRP A 122 -8.84 -5.99 0.09
N VAL A 123 -8.63 -4.97 -0.74
CA VAL A 123 -9.65 -4.45 -1.67
C VAL A 123 -9.28 -4.60 -3.14
N GLY A 124 -8.11 -5.15 -3.44
CA GLY A 124 -7.64 -5.33 -4.82
C GLY A 124 -8.33 -6.49 -5.54
N ASP A 125 -8.37 -6.42 -6.87
CA ASP A 125 -9.16 -7.32 -7.73
C ASP A 125 -8.68 -8.79 -7.73
N GLN A 126 -7.47 -9.04 -7.26
CA GLN A 126 -6.85 -10.35 -7.16
C GLN A 126 -6.51 -10.67 -5.71
N LYS A 127 -6.27 -11.94 -5.37
CA LYS A 127 -5.86 -12.30 -4.01
C LYS A 127 -4.61 -11.55 -3.58
N LEU A 128 -4.51 -11.21 -2.30
CA LEU A 128 -3.40 -10.45 -1.73
C LEU A 128 -2.06 -11.09 -2.08
N LEU A 129 -1.89 -12.39 -1.83
CA LEU A 129 -0.63 -13.08 -2.12
C LEU A 129 -0.25 -13.06 -3.61
N ASP A 130 -1.24 -13.12 -4.50
CA ASP A 130 -1.00 -13.00 -5.94
C ASP A 130 -0.57 -11.57 -6.31
N ALA A 131 -1.11 -10.55 -5.64
CA ALA A 131 -0.73 -9.14 -5.85
C ALA A 131 0.71 -8.91 -5.42
N LEU A 132 1.05 -9.36 -4.22
CA LEU A 132 2.42 -9.28 -3.69
C LEU A 132 3.41 -10.05 -4.57
N LYS A 133 3.01 -11.21 -5.10
CA LYS A 133 3.83 -11.98 -6.05
C LYS A 133 4.11 -11.20 -7.34
N LYS A 134 3.08 -10.59 -7.95
CA LYS A 134 3.24 -9.77 -9.14
C LYS A 134 4.20 -8.60 -8.92
N ILE A 135 4.03 -7.86 -7.81
CA ILE A 135 4.95 -6.76 -7.43
C ILE A 135 6.38 -7.27 -7.33
N SER A 136 6.55 -8.40 -6.68
CA SER A 136 7.84 -9.07 -6.49
C SER A 136 8.51 -9.45 -7.82
N GLU A 137 7.77 -9.97 -8.79
CA GLU A 137 8.29 -10.32 -10.13
C GLU A 137 8.78 -9.11 -10.94
N THR A 138 8.38 -7.91 -10.53
CA THR A 138 8.67 -6.65 -11.24
C THR A 138 9.82 -5.88 -10.60
N SER A 139 10.11 -6.14 -9.32
CA SER A 139 11.21 -5.50 -8.61
C SER A 139 12.38 -6.47 -8.46
N ASP A 140 13.51 -6.17 -9.10
CA ASP A 140 14.74 -6.98 -8.98
C ASP A 140 15.39 -6.89 -7.58
N GLY A 141 14.89 -6.01 -6.69
CA GLY A 141 15.55 -5.66 -5.42
C GLY A 141 14.89 -6.17 -4.12
N LEU A 142 13.57 -6.38 -4.08
CA LEU A 142 12.89 -6.82 -2.85
C LEU A 142 13.15 -8.29 -2.55
N LEU A 143 13.04 -9.13 -3.58
CA LEU A 143 13.01 -10.58 -3.46
C LEU A 143 14.25 -11.17 -2.80
N GLY A 144 15.43 -10.66 -3.16
CA GLY A 144 16.70 -11.09 -2.57
C GLY A 144 16.84 -10.77 -1.08
N LYS A 145 16.00 -9.87 -0.56
CA LYS A 145 16.03 -9.42 0.84
C LYS A 145 14.91 -10.05 1.70
N LEU A 146 13.96 -10.76 1.09
CA LEU A 146 12.88 -11.41 1.82
C LEU A 146 13.36 -12.74 2.44
N PRO A 147 13.06 -13.02 3.73
CA PRO A 147 13.45 -14.28 4.35
C PRO A 147 12.74 -15.46 3.67
N ALA A 148 13.46 -16.53 3.34
CA ALA A 148 12.86 -17.74 2.75
C ALA A 148 11.81 -18.41 3.66
N ARG A 149 11.84 -18.11 4.97
CA ARG A 149 10.85 -18.60 5.94
C ARG A 149 9.53 -17.82 5.89
N SER A 150 9.50 -16.66 5.21
CA SER A 150 8.32 -15.82 5.13
C SER A 150 7.20 -16.44 4.30
N LEU A 151 5.93 -16.12 4.56
CA LEU A 151 4.81 -16.67 3.77
C LEU A 151 4.94 -16.30 2.29
N LEU A 152 5.24 -15.03 1.99
CA LEU A 152 5.49 -14.57 0.62
C LEU A 152 6.69 -15.29 0.01
N GLY A 153 7.81 -15.41 0.75
CA GLY A 153 9.00 -16.13 0.29
C GLY A 153 8.75 -17.61 -0.01
N ARG A 154 7.92 -18.28 0.80
CA ARG A 154 7.50 -19.66 0.56
C ARG A 154 6.62 -19.77 -0.68
N PHE A 155 5.61 -18.91 -0.79
CA PHE A 155 4.68 -18.91 -1.91
C PHE A 155 5.39 -18.73 -3.25
N ILE A 156 6.36 -17.82 -3.30
CA ILE A 156 7.17 -17.56 -4.48
C ILE A 156 8.06 -18.76 -4.83
N LYS A 157 8.68 -19.40 -3.82
CA LYS A 157 9.53 -20.57 -4.03
C LYS A 157 8.75 -21.78 -4.56
N THR A 158 7.51 -21.97 -4.11
CA THR A 158 6.64 -23.09 -4.54
C THR A 158 6.14 -22.93 -5.98
N SER A 159 6.16 -21.71 -6.53
CA SER A 159 5.63 -21.43 -7.86
C SER A 159 6.67 -21.50 -8.99
N LYS A 160 7.94 -21.81 -8.68
CA LYS A 160 8.98 -22.17 -9.66
C LYS A 160 9.05 -23.68 -9.81
#